data_AF-A0A7X7D7N7-F1
#
_entry.id   AF-A0A7X7D7N7-F1
#
_cell.length_a   1.000
_cell.length_b   1.000
_cell.length_c   1.000
_cell.angle_alpha   90.00
_cell.angle_beta   90.00
_cell.angle_gamma   90.00
#
_symmetry.space_group_name_H-M   'P 1'
#
loop_
_entity.id
_entity.type
_entity.pdbx_description
1 polymer ?
#
loop_
_entity_poly.entity_id
_entity_poly.type
_entity_poly.pdbx_seq_one_letter_code
_entity_poly.pdbx_strand_id
1 'polypeptide(L)'
;MARRRAGRHARTIRRFTPRRWLPFVALIVLAAAAVVISEQVDTDDPVEVRLASPEHLLPVAAVPDSVSATWFCGGGTATGEGEGADLSVVIANAGDTGAEALVTYYSPEGDPSSEEISVPVNGRVRVTARDVLEGDWSASTVEVFGGRATVERRVVGDDGFDQAPCASAASDTWYLPSGSTLRGSTEQIFLFNPFPDTAAVDIRFATDEGALAPQSLTGIAVPARSLQVVTLENPARRKEVSAIVTTRTGRIAVDRLQTHDGSGDPVAGSGPTPIDTDAPRGMASTPAIATPSARWFWPDARIVQGGRTQLAILNPDEDDDAELELLVGFDDPELYTPIAPIKVSVPAGEQTVLDLSDDVDFQHGMELTLDLLSTEGVRVVAELVWHTGERETQALPTEEDPDSMGEEDAEASFEDGEEGAAADDGAEGAEGEVDDEDEADDEEEHDHDEVEGPGFTVYAPGFAVTAGSPVGARAWFVAGT
;
A
#
# COMPACT_ATOMS: atom_id res chain seq x y z
N MET A 1 -60.12 -92.18 -9.28
CA MET A 1 -61.49 -92.48 -8.81
C MET A 1 -62.26 -91.17 -8.67
N ALA A 2 -63.44 -91.07 -9.30
CA ALA A 2 -64.65 -90.29 -8.93
C ALA A 2 -64.49 -88.88 -8.31
N ARG A 3 -65.22 -87.81 -8.69
CA ARG A 3 -66.54 -87.66 -9.31
C ARG A 3 -66.77 -86.16 -9.58
N ARG A 4 -67.47 -85.82 -10.67
CA ARG A 4 -68.07 -84.49 -10.90
C ARG A 4 -69.21 -84.22 -9.89
N ARG A 5 -69.36 -82.97 -9.46
CA ARG A 5 -70.69 -82.31 -9.30
C ARG A 5 -70.58 -80.78 -9.33
N ALA A 6 -71.56 -80.17 -9.96
CA ALA A 6 -71.70 -78.74 -10.26
C ALA A 6 -72.13 -77.90 -9.04
N GLY A 7 -71.76 -76.61 -9.03
CA GLY A 7 -72.16 -75.65 -7.99
C GLY A 7 -72.24 -74.21 -8.52
N ARG A 8 -73.46 -73.83 -8.90
CA ARG A 8 -74.09 -72.49 -8.97
C ARG A 8 -73.20 -71.24 -8.87
N HIS A 9 -73.23 -70.43 -9.94
CA HIS A 9 -72.93 -69.00 -9.88
C HIS A 9 -73.97 -68.26 -9.02
N ALA A 10 -73.52 -67.67 -7.92
CA ALA A 10 -74.21 -66.58 -7.25
C ALA A 10 -73.33 -65.33 -7.35
N ARG A 11 -73.81 -64.32 -8.09
CA ARG A 11 -73.23 -62.97 -8.13
C ARG A 11 -73.46 -62.32 -6.78
N THR A 12 -72.41 -62.14 -5.99
CA THR A 12 -72.43 -61.27 -4.81
C THR A 12 -71.87 -59.91 -5.22
N ILE A 13 -72.77 -58.94 -5.40
CA ILE A 13 -72.46 -57.52 -5.58
C ILE A 13 -71.83 -57.01 -4.28
N ARG A 14 -70.51 -56.81 -4.25
CA ARG A 14 -69.87 -56.07 -3.16
C ARG A 14 -70.03 -54.57 -3.42
N ARG A 15 -70.83 -53.96 -2.55
CA ARG A 15 -71.11 -52.53 -2.46
C ARG A 15 -69.81 -51.74 -2.37
N PHE A 16 -69.62 -50.77 -3.27
CA PHE A 16 -68.58 -49.75 -3.17
C PHE A 16 -68.83 -48.92 -1.92
N THR A 17 -67.97 -49.04 -0.91
CA THR A 17 -67.96 -48.15 0.26
C THR A 17 -67.18 -46.88 -0.07
N PRO A 18 -67.78 -45.68 -0.01
CA PRO A 18 -67.23 -44.42 -0.51
C PRO A 18 -66.20 -43.77 0.46
N ARG A 19 -65.42 -44.57 1.18
CA ARG A 19 -64.54 -44.08 2.26
C ARG A 19 -63.04 -44.28 2.03
N ARG A 20 -62.64 -44.89 0.91
CA ARG A 20 -61.23 -45.16 0.56
C ARG A 20 -60.55 -44.11 -0.33
N TRP A 21 -61.32 -43.17 -0.88
CA TRP A 21 -60.81 -42.09 -1.73
C TRP A 21 -60.38 -40.84 -0.95
N LEU A 22 -60.90 -40.63 0.26
CA LEU A 22 -60.50 -39.51 1.13
C LEU A 22 -58.98 -39.40 1.37
N PRO A 23 -58.23 -40.49 1.66
CA PRO A 23 -56.78 -40.39 1.80
C PRO A 23 -56.09 -40.07 0.46
N PHE A 24 -56.63 -40.52 -0.67
CA PHE A 24 -56.10 -40.18 -2.00
C PHE A 24 -56.33 -38.71 -2.35
N VAL A 25 -57.53 -38.18 -2.05
CA VAL A 25 -57.83 -36.75 -2.25
C VAL A 25 -56.97 -35.90 -1.34
N ALA A 26 -56.79 -36.29 -0.07
CA ALA A 26 -55.90 -35.58 0.85
C ALA A 26 -54.45 -35.56 0.35
N LEU A 27 -53.95 -36.69 -0.17
CA LEU A 27 -52.58 -36.78 -0.70
C LEU A 27 -52.40 -35.98 -1.98
N ILE A 28 -53.41 -35.93 -2.86
CA ILE A 28 -53.41 -35.07 -4.05
C ILE A 28 -53.43 -33.59 -3.67
N VAL A 29 -54.23 -33.20 -2.66
CA VAL A 29 -54.25 -31.83 -2.16
C VAL A 29 -52.91 -31.45 -1.51
N LEU A 30 -52.29 -32.37 -0.78
CA LEU A 30 -50.99 -32.15 -0.15
C LEU A 30 -49.86 -32.04 -1.20
N ALA A 31 -49.90 -32.87 -2.24
CA ALA A 31 -48.98 -32.77 -3.37
C ALA A 31 -49.19 -31.47 -4.16
N ALA A 32 -50.44 -31.09 -4.42
CA ALA A 32 -50.76 -29.83 -5.08
C ALA A 32 -50.34 -28.62 -4.23
N ALA A 33 -50.55 -28.67 -2.90
CA ALA A 33 -50.06 -27.63 -2.00
C ALA A 33 -48.53 -27.56 -1.98
N ALA A 34 -47.82 -28.69 -2.00
CA ALA A 34 -46.36 -28.72 -2.09
C ALA A 34 -45.85 -28.15 -3.42
N VAL A 35 -46.54 -28.40 -4.54
CA VAL A 35 -46.21 -27.80 -5.84
C VAL A 35 -46.48 -26.29 -5.85
N VAL A 36 -47.60 -25.84 -5.31
CA VAL A 36 -47.91 -24.40 -5.22
C VAL A 36 -46.95 -23.67 -4.28
N ILE A 37 -46.53 -24.31 -3.18
CA ILE A 37 -45.49 -23.76 -2.29
C ILE A 37 -44.12 -23.74 -3.02
N SER A 38 -43.80 -24.78 -3.79
CA SER A 38 -42.59 -24.83 -4.62
C SER A 38 -42.57 -23.80 -5.74
N GLU A 39 -43.74 -23.38 -6.25
CA GLU A 39 -43.87 -22.33 -7.27
C GLU A 39 -43.95 -20.91 -6.67
N GLN A 40 -44.18 -20.78 -5.35
CA GLN A 40 -44.15 -19.50 -4.62
C GLN A 40 -42.84 -19.24 -3.87
N VAL A 41 -41.95 -20.22 -3.81
CA VAL A 41 -40.54 -19.92 -3.56
C VAL A 41 -40.04 -19.32 -4.86
N ASP A 42 -39.99 -18.00 -4.93
CA ASP A 42 -39.05 -17.33 -5.82
C ASP A 42 -37.69 -17.95 -5.48
N THR A 43 -37.26 -18.95 -6.26
CA THR A 43 -35.85 -19.16 -6.45
C THR A 43 -35.41 -17.85 -7.07
N ASP A 44 -34.94 -16.91 -6.25
CA ASP A 44 -33.99 -15.93 -6.71
C ASP A 44 -33.01 -16.74 -7.54
N ASP A 45 -33.08 -16.57 -8.87
CA ASP A 45 -32.06 -17.07 -9.76
C ASP A 45 -30.75 -16.70 -9.05
N PRO A 46 -29.81 -17.63 -8.82
CA PRO A 46 -28.52 -17.22 -8.33
C PRO A 46 -28.04 -16.21 -9.36
N VAL A 47 -28.12 -14.93 -8.99
CA VAL A 47 -27.51 -13.88 -9.75
C VAL A 47 -26.07 -14.33 -9.73
N GLU A 48 -25.58 -14.82 -10.88
CA GLU A 48 -24.15 -14.83 -11.12
C GLU A 48 -23.77 -13.37 -11.00
N VAL A 49 -23.49 -12.94 -9.77
CA VAL A 49 -22.65 -11.80 -9.50
C VAL A 49 -21.31 -12.29 -10.04
N ARG A 50 -21.13 -12.12 -11.35
CA ARG A 50 -19.82 -11.83 -11.86
C ARG A 50 -19.43 -10.59 -11.09
N LEU A 51 -18.75 -10.81 -9.96
CA LEU A 51 -17.82 -9.84 -9.45
C LEU A 51 -16.99 -9.54 -10.69
N ALA A 52 -17.21 -8.38 -11.30
CA ALA A 52 -16.20 -7.85 -12.18
C ALA A 52 -14.94 -7.95 -11.33
N SER A 53 -13.98 -8.78 -11.75
CA SER A 53 -12.62 -8.68 -11.24
C SER A 53 -12.36 -7.19 -11.25
N PRO A 54 -12.12 -6.54 -10.09
CA PRO A 54 -12.07 -5.09 -10.05
C PRO A 54 -11.15 -4.68 -11.19
N GLU A 55 -11.68 -3.91 -12.14
CA GLU A 55 -10.99 -3.55 -13.39
C GLU A 55 -9.70 -2.73 -13.12
N HIS A 56 -9.32 -2.60 -11.85
CA HIS A 56 -8.26 -1.79 -11.27
C HIS A 56 -7.59 -2.63 -10.17
N LEU A 57 -6.68 -3.52 -10.56
CA LEU A 57 -5.82 -4.29 -9.66
C LEU A 57 -4.68 -3.41 -9.14
N LEU A 58 -5.02 -2.32 -8.46
CA LEU A 58 -4.16 -1.90 -7.36
C LEU A 58 -4.46 -2.80 -6.17
N PRO A 59 -3.49 -3.04 -5.28
CA PRO A 59 -3.77 -3.71 -4.03
C PRO A 59 -4.74 -2.83 -3.22
N VAL A 60 -5.98 -3.28 -3.10
CA VAL A 60 -7.09 -2.58 -2.44
C VAL A 60 -7.74 -3.53 -1.44
N ALA A 61 -8.36 -2.96 -0.40
CA ALA A 61 -9.19 -3.66 0.58
C ALA A 61 -10.17 -4.65 -0.09
N ALA A 62 -10.51 -5.73 0.63
CA ALA A 62 -11.45 -6.73 0.13
C ALA A 62 -12.81 -6.12 -0.24
N VAL A 63 -13.51 -6.82 -1.14
CA VAL A 63 -14.92 -6.54 -1.42
C VAL A 63 -15.70 -6.58 -0.09
N PRO A 64 -16.52 -5.56 0.22
CA PRO A 64 -17.35 -5.56 1.42
C PRO A 64 -18.22 -6.83 1.47
N ASP A 65 -18.41 -7.35 2.69
CA ASP A 65 -19.36 -8.42 3.00
C ASP A 65 -19.06 -9.77 2.31
N SER A 66 -17.79 -10.01 1.95
CA SER A 66 -17.32 -11.32 1.51
C SER A 66 -17.37 -12.34 2.67
N VAL A 67 -17.77 -13.58 2.36
CA VAL A 67 -17.71 -14.69 3.33
C VAL A 67 -16.26 -15.03 3.69
N SER A 68 -15.36 -14.87 2.72
CA SER A 68 -13.92 -14.99 2.89
C SER A 68 -13.18 -14.15 1.85
N ALA A 69 -11.98 -13.69 2.19
CA ALA A 69 -11.08 -13.01 1.28
C ALA A 69 -9.63 -13.47 1.49
N THR A 70 -8.83 -13.42 0.43
CA THR A 70 -7.43 -13.88 0.45
C THR A 70 -6.51 -12.77 -0.04
N TRP A 71 -5.39 -12.59 0.65
CA TRP A 71 -4.31 -11.69 0.27
C TRP A 71 -2.98 -12.45 0.14
N PHE A 72 -2.13 -11.94 -0.74
CA PHE A 72 -0.78 -12.42 -0.98
C PHE A 72 0.18 -11.29 -0.63
N CYS A 73 1.01 -11.52 0.38
CA CYS A 73 1.96 -10.55 0.90
C CYS A 73 3.38 -11.11 0.72
N GLY A 74 4.16 -10.59 -0.21
CA GLY A 74 5.58 -10.93 -0.35
C GLY A 74 6.51 -9.91 0.26
N GLY A 75 7.81 -10.08 0.00
CA GLY A 75 8.83 -9.03 0.07
C GLY A 75 9.29 -8.60 1.45
N GLY A 76 10.00 -9.49 2.13
CA GLY A 76 10.81 -9.22 3.32
C GLY A 76 11.48 -10.51 3.82
N THR A 77 12.18 -10.43 4.94
CA THR A 77 12.89 -11.53 5.59
C THR A 77 12.06 -12.12 6.72
N ALA A 78 12.42 -13.35 7.12
CA ALA A 78 11.96 -13.98 8.36
C ALA A 78 13.18 -14.44 9.18
N THR A 79 14.20 -13.58 9.21
CA THR A 79 15.47 -13.76 9.91
C THR A 79 15.36 -13.31 11.38
N GLY A 80 16.34 -13.67 12.21
CA GLY A 80 16.34 -13.36 13.65
C GLY A 80 16.24 -11.86 13.97
N GLU A 81 16.05 -11.52 15.25
CA GLU A 81 15.90 -10.13 15.70
C GLU A 81 17.05 -9.22 15.23
N GLY A 82 16.71 -8.15 14.50
CA GLY A 82 17.66 -7.11 14.11
C GLY A 82 18.47 -7.40 12.84
N GLU A 83 18.11 -8.41 12.06
CA GLU A 83 18.76 -8.69 10.77
C GLU A 83 17.78 -8.46 9.60
N GLY A 84 18.16 -7.58 8.66
CA GLY A 84 17.54 -7.52 7.34
C GLY A 84 16.24 -6.71 7.26
N ALA A 85 15.30 -7.19 6.46
CA ALA A 85 14.05 -6.50 6.09
C ALA A 85 12.84 -7.28 6.65
N ASP A 86 12.70 -7.30 7.98
CA ASP A 86 11.77 -8.13 8.74
C ASP A 86 10.31 -7.94 8.30
N LEU A 87 9.69 -9.02 7.80
CA LEU A 87 8.33 -9.01 7.28
C LEU A 87 7.30 -9.21 8.39
N SER A 88 6.30 -8.34 8.40
CA SER A 88 5.08 -8.49 9.18
C SER A 88 3.84 -8.38 8.29
N VAL A 89 2.80 -9.11 8.65
CA VAL A 89 1.44 -8.92 8.12
C VAL A 89 0.63 -8.17 9.16
N VAL A 90 -0.07 -7.11 8.73
CA VAL A 90 -1.01 -6.34 9.54
C VAL A 90 -2.41 -6.59 8.99
N ILE A 91 -3.29 -7.14 9.83
CA ILE A 91 -4.68 -7.45 9.49
C ILE A 91 -5.56 -6.51 10.30
N ALA A 92 -6.33 -5.66 9.63
CA ALA A 92 -7.28 -4.74 10.26
C ALA A 92 -8.71 -5.13 9.89
N ASN A 93 -9.61 -5.20 10.87
CA ASN A 93 -11.01 -5.52 10.68
C ASN A 93 -11.87 -4.30 11.01
N ALA A 94 -12.48 -3.70 9.98
CA ALA A 94 -13.43 -2.59 10.10
C ALA A 94 -14.89 -3.05 10.23
N GLY A 95 -15.12 -4.35 10.41
CA GLY A 95 -16.44 -4.93 10.61
C GLY A 95 -16.94 -4.74 12.05
N ASP A 96 -18.25 -4.93 12.22
CA ASP A 96 -18.95 -4.94 13.51
C ASP A 96 -18.98 -6.35 14.17
N THR A 97 -18.36 -7.33 13.51
CA THR A 97 -18.15 -8.70 14.00
C THR A 97 -16.66 -9.04 13.94
N GLY A 98 -16.20 -9.94 14.83
CA GLY A 98 -14.82 -10.45 14.77
C GLY A 98 -14.59 -11.28 13.50
N ALA A 99 -13.33 -11.37 13.08
CA ALA A 99 -12.90 -12.17 11.94
C ALA A 99 -11.85 -13.19 12.39
N GLU A 100 -11.75 -14.31 11.69
CA GLU A 100 -10.69 -15.30 11.88
C GLU A 100 -9.80 -15.31 10.64
N ALA A 101 -8.49 -15.36 10.81
CA ALA A 101 -7.53 -15.37 9.73
C ALA A 101 -6.58 -16.57 9.84
N LEU A 102 -6.34 -17.26 8.73
CA LEU A 102 -5.26 -18.23 8.59
C LEU A 102 -4.12 -17.55 7.82
N VAL A 103 -2.99 -17.36 8.49
CA VAL A 103 -1.78 -16.81 7.87
C VAL A 103 -0.82 -17.97 7.60
N THR A 104 -0.49 -18.21 6.33
CA THR A 104 0.50 -19.21 5.94
C THR A 104 1.73 -18.52 5.37
N TYR A 105 2.90 -18.72 5.97
CA TYR A 105 4.19 -18.20 5.53
C TYR A 105 4.95 -19.22 4.68
N TYR A 106 5.69 -18.71 3.70
CA TYR A 106 6.44 -19.44 2.71
C TYR A 106 7.84 -18.84 2.60
N SER A 107 8.87 -19.70 2.59
CA SER A 107 10.25 -19.36 2.28
C SER A 107 10.67 -20.00 0.96
N PRO A 108 11.80 -19.59 0.36
CA PRO A 108 12.36 -20.28 -0.81
C PRO A 108 12.75 -21.73 -0.50
N GLU A 109 13.11 -22.00 0.75
CA GLU A 109 13.54 -23.31 1.24
C GLU A 109 12.76 -23.69 2.49
N GLY A 110 12.28 -24.93 2.57
CA GLY A 110 11.53 -25.44 3.72
C GLY A 110 10.04 -25.63 3.44
N ASP A 111 9.35 -26.21 4.43
CA ASP A 111 7.90 -26.40 4.37
C ASP A 111 7.18 -25.14 4.88
N PRO A 112 6.03 -24.77 4.29
CA PRO A 112 5.23 -23.65 4.79
C PRO A 112 4.77 -23.85 6.24
N SER A 113 4.68 -22.76 6.98
CA SER A 113 4.19 -22.73 8.37
C SER A 113 2.96 -21.83 8.48
N SER A 114 2.01 -22.17 9.34
CA SER A 114 0.73 -21.46 9.43
C SER A 114 0.31 -21.16 10.85
N GLU A 115 -0.36 -20.02 11.04
CA GLU A 115 -0.93 -19.58 12.31
C GLU A 115 -2.39 -19.13 12.14
N GLU A 116 -3.26 -19.53 13.07
CA GLU A 116 -4.65 -19.08 13.15
C GLU A 116 -4.74 -17.86 14.09
N ILE A 117 -5.36 -16.79 13.61
CA ILE A 117 -5.41 -15.48 14.26
C ILE A 117 -6.86 -15.01 14.39
N SER A 118 -7.28 -14.69 15.61
CA SER A 118 -8.55 -14.00 15.83
C SER A 118 -8.35 -12.49 15.75
N VAL A 119 -9.06 -11.84 14.82
CA VAL A 119 -9.00 -10.39 14.59
C VAL A 119 -10.22 -9.73 15.23
N PRO A 120 -10.03 -8.91 16.28
CA PRO A 120 -11.16 -8.32 17.00
C PRO A 120 -11.97 -7.35 16.14
N VAL A 121 -13.23 -7.15 16.55
CA VAL A 121 -14.12 -6.12 15.99
C VAL A 121 -13.48 -4.74 16.09
N ASN A 122 -13.53 -3.94 15.02
CA ASN A 122 -12.88 -2.62 14.95
C ASN A 122 -11.43 -2.62 15.45
N GLY A 123 -10.69 -3.70 15.19
CA GLY A 123 -9.36 -3.92 15.72
C GLY A 123 -8.36 -4.38 14.67
N ARG A 124 -7.10 -4.51 15.09
CA ARG A 124 -6.00 -4.97 14.25
C ARG A 124 -5.09 -5.94 14.97
N VAL A 125 -4.48 -6.84 14.22
CA VAL A 125 -3.42 -7.75 14.68
C VAL A 125 -2.22 -7.63 13.76
N ARG A 126 -1.02 -7.76 14.30
CA ARG A 126 0.23 -7.86 13.56
C ARG A 126 0.87 -9.21 13.84
N VAL A 127 1.29 -9.92 12.80
CA VAL A 127 2.02 -11.18 12.87
C VAL A 127 3.37 -11.00 12.18
N THR A 128 4.47 -11.27 12.88
CA THR A 128 5.83 -11.20 12.31
C THR A 128 6.19 -12.56 11.70
N ALA A 129 6.76 -12.56 10.49
CA ALA A 129 7.07 -13.81 9.79
C ALA A 129 8.03 -14.71 10.58
N ARG A 130 9.08 -14.12 11.18
CA ARG A 130 10.08 -14.84 11.98
C ARG A 130 9.51 -15.55 13.23
N ASP A 131 8.35 -15.11 13.72
CA ASP A 131 7.69 -15.73 14.87
C ASP A 131 7.00 -17.06 14.47
N VAL A 132 6.84 -17.30 13.16
CA VAL A 132 6.09 -18.44 12.58
C VAL A 132 6.97 -19.37 11.72
N LEU A 133 7.93 -18.80 10.99
CA LEU A 133 8.83 -19.51 10.07
C LEU A 133 10.23 -18.88 10.14
N GLU A 134 11.28 -19.69 10.09
CA GLU A 134 12.65 -19.22 9.91
C GLU A 134 13.03 -19.27 8.42
N GLY A 135 13.53 -18.16 7.86
CA GLY A 135 14.03 -18.15 6.50
C GLY A 135 14.57 -16.79 6.05
N ASP A 136 15.55 -16.82 5.14
CA ASP A 136 16.17 -15.60 4.60
C ASP A 136 15.15 -14.67 3.95
N TRP A 137 14.15 -15.24 3.30
CA TRP A 137 13.08 -14.52 2.62
C TRP A 137 11.74 -15.15 2.95
N SER A 138 10.69 -14.33 3.00
CA SER A 138 9.35 -14.78 3.27
C SER A 138 8.30 -14.11 2.38
N ALA A 139 7.26 -14.88 2.08
CA ALA A 139 5.98 -14.41 1.59
C ALA A 139 4.87 -15.08 2.42
N SER A 140 3.64 -14.62 2.29
CA SER A 140 2.51 -15.19 3.00
C SER A 140 1.21 -15.13 2.20
N THR A 141 0.35 -16.09 2.49
CA THR A 141 -1.07 -16.04 2.15
C THR A 141 -1.87 -15.78 3.41
N VAL A 142 -2.80 -14.84 3.34
CA VAL A 142 -3.68 -14.47 4.46
C VAL A 142 -5.10 -14.73 4.03
N GLU A 143 -5.72 -15.77 4.59
CA GLU A 143 -7.12 -16.13 4.33
C GLU A 143 -7.97 -15.66 5.51
N VAL A 144 -8.85 -14.67 5.30
CA VAL A 144 -9.72 -14.12 6.34
C VAL A 144 -11.15 -14.60 6.12
N PHE A 145 -11.80 -15.02 7.20
CA PHE A 145 -13.16 -15.53 7.26
C PHE A 145 -14.03 -14.61 8.13
N GLY A 146 -15.07 -14.03 7.53
CA GLY A 146 -15.94 -13.05 8.18
C GLY A 146 -15.33 -11.67 8.38
N GLY A 147 -16.11 -10.76 8.98
CA GLY A 147 -15.74 -9.36 9.20
C GLY A 147 -15.56 -8.56 7.91
N ARG A 148 -14.88 -7.41 8.02
CA ARG A 148 -14.49 -6.56 6.89
C ARG A 148 -13.00 -6.26 7.01
N ALA A 149 -12.19 -7.22 6.59
CA ALA A 149 -10.75 -7.17 6.75
C ALA A 149 -10.02 -6.49 5.58
N THR A 150 -8.92 -5.82 5.89
CA THR A 150 -7.88 -5.41 4.96
C THR A 150 -6.53 -5.90 5.48
N VAL A 151 -5.61 -6.15 4.56
CA VAL A 151 -4.30 -6.73 4.87
C VAL A 151 -3.22 -5.88 4.22
N GLU A 152 -2.27 -5.48 5.04
CA GLU A 152 -1.06 -4.78 4.62
C GLU A 152 0.16 -5.59 5.05
N ARG A 153 1.24 -5.45 4.30
CA ARG A 153 2.56 -5.88 4.72
C ARG A 153 3.31 -4.70 5.29
N ARG A 154 4.09 -4.95 6.33
CA ARG A 154 5.05 -4.03 6.91
C ARG A 154 6.42 -4.68 6.88
N VAL A 155 7.41 -3.93 6.42
CA VAL A 155 8.80 -4.39 6.33
C VAL A 155 9.66 -3.43 7.10
N VAL A 156 10.47 -3.93 8.03
CA VAL A 156 11.34 -3.09 8.88
C VAL A 156 12.78 -3.53 8.68
N GLY A 157 13.68 -2.60 8.40
CA GLY A 157 15.11 -2.86 8.34
C GLY A 157 15.95 -1.74 8.92
N ASP A 158 17.27 -1.86 8.80
CA ASP A 158 18.23 -0.95 9.44
C ASP A 158 18.07 0.51 9.00
N ASP A 159 17.64 0.73 7.76
CA ASP A 159 17.51 2.06 7.15
C ASP A 159 16.06 2.59 7.13
N GLY A 160 15.12 1.92 7.81
CA GLY A 160 13.76 2.40 7.95
C GLY A 160 12.69 1.31 7.96
N PHE A 161 11.48 1.68 7.58
CA PHE A 161 10.42 0.72 7.34
C PHE A 161 9.56 1.19 6.17
N ASP A 162 8.88 0.24 5.55
CA ASP A 162 7.83 0.53 4.60
C ASP A 162 6.57 -0.29 4.89
N GLN A 163 5.41 0.20 4.46
CA GLN A 163 4.13 -0.46 4.64
C GLN A 163 3.25 -0.27 3.41
N ALA A 164 2.77 -1.39 2.85
CA ALA A 164 2.01 -1.40 1.61
C ALA A 164 0.87 -2.42 1.66
N PRO A 165 -0.24 -2.18 0.95
CA PRO A 165 -1.32 -3.14 0.86
C PRO A 165 -0.87 -4.42 0.14
N CYS A 166 -1.35 -5.56 0.60
CA CYS A 166 -1.06 -6.84 -0.04
C CYS A 166 -1.93 -7.05 -1.28
N ALA A 167 -1.44 -7.81 -2.26
CA ALA A 167 -2.21 -8.15 -3.44
C ALA A 167 -3.41 -9.05 -3.08
N SER A 168 -4.62 -8.67 -3.48
CA SER A 168 -5.83 -9.49 -3.28
C SER A 168 -6.11 -10.45 -4.44
N ALA A 169 -5.29 -10.41 -5.50
CA ALA A 169 -5.37 -11.27 -6.66
C ALA A 169 -3.97 -11.59 -7.19
N ALA A 170 -3.85 -12.75 -7.82
CA ALA A 170 -2.67 -13.12 -8.62
C ALA A 170 -2.91 -12.80 -10.09
N SER A 171 -1.85 -12.45 -10.81
CA SER A 171 -1.87 -12.10 -12.23
C SER A 171 -0.85 -12.92 -13.02
N ASP A 172 -1.05 -13.04 -14.32
CA ASP A 172 -0.06 -13.57 -15.25
C ASP A 172 0.95 -12.50 -15.71
N THR A 173 0.67 -11.23 -15.41
CA THR A 173 1.48 -10.07 -15.80
C THR A 173 1.56 -9.05 -14.68
N TRP A 174 2.77 -8.57 -14.39
CA TRP A 174 3.06 -7.59 -13.36
C TRP A 174 4.12 -6.59 -13.84
N TYR A 175 4.03 -5.37 -13.33
CA TYR A 175 4.84 -4.22 -13.72
C TYR A 175 5.47 -3.56 -12.49
N LEU A 176 6.76 -3.26 -12.59
CA LEU A 176 7.54 -2.48 -11.63
C LEU A 176 8.12 -1.29 -12.42
N PRO A 177 7.48 -0.11 -12.42
CA PRO A 177 7.87 1.04 -13.25
C PRO A 177 9.14 1.77 -12.82
N SER A 178 9.60 1.55 -11.61
CA SER A 178 10.84 2.12 -11.07
C SER A 178 11.80 1.00 -10.66
N GLY A 179 13.01 1.35 -10.25
CA GLY A 179 14.00 0.41 -9.73
C GLY A 179 15.41 0.94 -9.94
N SER A 180 16.34 0.55 -9.08
CA SER A 180 17.74 0.97 -9.21
C SER A 180 18.70 -0.20 -8.94
N THR A 181 19.75 -0.23 -9.75
CA THR A 181 20.87 -1.18 -9.63
C THR A 181 22.21 -0.44 -9.55
N LEU A 182 22.19 0.84 -9.18
CA LEU A 182 23.41 1.58 -8.87
C LEU A 182 24.18 0.92 -7.73
N ARG A 183 25.45 1.28 -7.58
CA ARG A 183 26.22 0.89 -6.40
C ARG A 183 25.46 1.32 -5.14
N GLY A 184 25.47 0.48 -4.11
CA GLY A 184 24.77 0.75 -2.85
C GLY A 184 23.26 0.57 -2.93
N SER A 185 22.74 0.10 -4.07
CA SER A 185 21.33 -0.20 -4.30
C SER A 185 21.15 -1.69 -4.59
N THR A 186 20.17 -2.33 -3.95
CA THR A 186 19.82 -3.73 -4.22
C THR A 186 18.32 -3.86 -4.42
N GLU A 187 17.92 -4.46 -5.53
CA GLU A 187 16.52 -4.77 -5.82
C GLU A 187 16.29 -6.28 -5.72
N GLN A 188 15.28 -6.68 -4.95
CA GLN A 188 14.79 -8.06 -4.87
C GLN A 188 13.35 -8.12 -5.39
N ILE A 189 13.12 -8.97 -6.39
CA ILE A 189 11.79 -9.27 -6.92
C ILE A 189 11.33 -10.62 -6.36
N PHE A 190 10.21 -10.61 -5.66
CA PHE A 190 9.62 -11.77 -5.01
C PHE A 190 8.55 -12.37 -5.92
N LEU A 191 8.84 -13.54 -6.50
CA LEU A 191 7.92 -14.30 -7.32
C LEU A 191 7.21 -15.33 -6.44
N PHE A 192 6.01 -14.97 -5.97
CA PHE A 192 5.26 -15.80 -5.04
C PHE A 192 4.15 -16.60 -5.75
N ASN A 193 4.25 -17.93 -5.69
CA ASN A 193 3.24 -18.84 -6.24
C ASN A 193 2.43 -19.50 -5.12
N PRO A 194 1.24 -18.99 -4.77
CA PRO A 194 0.36 -19.60 -3.77
C PRO A 194 -0.43 -20.80 -4.31
N PHE A 195 -0.27 -21.17 -5.59
CA PHE A 195 -1.11 -22.15 -6.29
C PHE A 195 -0.50 -23.57 -6.28
N PRO A 196 -1.31 -24.62 -6.51
CA PRO A 196 -0.86 -26.02 -6.45
C PRO A 196 -0.05 -26.47 -7.68
N ASP A 197 0.02 -25.67 -8.73
CA ASP A 197 0.77 -25.97 -9.95
C ASP A 197 1.99 -25.05 -10.07
N THR A 198 3.07 -25.54 -10.70
CA THR A 198 4.27 -24.73 -10.97
C THR A 198 3.98 -23.65 -12.02
N ALA A 199 4.41 -22.43 -11.76
CA ALA A 199 4.40 -21.33 -12.73
C ALA A 199 5.76 -21.24 -13.44
N ALA A 200 5.75 -20.77 -14.69
CA ALA A 200 6.96 -20.49 -15.45
C ALA A 200 7.00 -19.00 -15.78
N VAL A 201 8.01 -18.29 -15.31
CA VAL A 201 8.07 -16.83 -15.28
C VAL A 201 9.20 -16.30 -16.14
N ASP A 202 8.94 -15.26 -16.90
CA ASP A 202 9.94 -14.45 -17.59
C ASP A 202 9.98 -13.06 -16.96
N ILE A 203 11.18 -12.51 -16.79
CA ILE A 203 11.39 -11.11 -16.41
C ILE A 203 12.16 -10.42 -17.54
N ARG A 204 11.58 -9.34 -18.05
CA ARG A 204 12.25 -8.42 -18.98
C ARG A 204 12.31 -7.03 -18.36
N PHE A 205 13.26 -6.22 -18.81
CA PHE A 205 13.43 -4.85 -18.35
C PHE A 205 13.20 -3.87 -19.49
N ALA A 206 12.64 -2.72 -19.15
CA ALA A 206 12.64 -1.55 -20.01
C ALA A 206 13.65 -0.55 -19.44
N THR A 207 14.56 -0.06 -20.28
CA THR A 207 15.55 0.96 -19.89
C THR A 207 15.55 2.11 -20.90
N ASP A 208 16.27 3.17 -20.57
CA ASP A 208 16.56 4.33 -21.42
C ASP A 208 17.38 4.01 -22.70
N GLU A 209 17.94 2.80 -22.79
CA GLU A 209 18.69 2.30 -23.95
C GLU A 209 17.93 1.18 -24.69
N GLY A 210 16.65 0.98 -24.34
CA GLY A 210 15.76 -0.03 -24.89
C GLY A 210 15.55 -1.25 -23.99
N ALA A 211 14.75 -2.20 -24.48
CA ALA A 211 14.38 -3.39 -23.72
C ALA A 211 15.53 -4.41 -23.55
N LEU A 212 15.65 -4.99 -22.35
CA LEU A 212 16.62 -6.02 -22.02
C LEU A 212 15.91 -7.27 -21.49
N ALA A 213 16.17 -8.43 -22.11
CA ALA A 213 15.61 -9.72 -21.67
C ALA A 213 16.73 -10.75 -21.47
N PRO A 214 17.36 -10.81 -20.27
CA PRO A 214 18.42 -11.77 -19.99
C PRO A 214 17.91 -13.21 -20.07
N GLN A 215 18.65 -14.08 -20.76
CA GLN A 215 18.28 -15.51 -20.87
C GLN A 215 18.20 -16.21 -19.50
N SER A 216 18.97 -15.75 -18.52
CA SER A 216 18.93 -16.26 -17.14
C SER A 216 17.62 -15.97 -16.42
N LEU A 217 16.84 -14.99 -16.89
CA LEU A 217 15.55 -14.59 -16.32
C LEU A 217 14.37 -15.03 -17.20
N THR A 218 14.60 -16.00 -18.09
CA THR A 218 13.56 -16.59 -18.94
C THR A 218 13.23 -17.99 -18.46
N GLY A 219 11.94 -18.29 -18.29
CA GLY A 219 11.44 -19.61 -17.92
C GLY A 219 11.79 -20.03 -16.49
N ILE A 220 11.89 -19.07 -15.57
CA ILE A 220 12.11 -19.30 -14.14
C ILE A 220 10.95 -20.16 -13.63
N ALA A 221 11.26 -21.36 -13.14
CA ALA A 221 10.25 -22.22 -12.53
C ALA A 221 9.99 -21.73 -11.10
N VAL A 222 8.73 -21.40 -10.80
CA VAL A 222 8.26 -21.08 -9.45
C VAL A 222 7.35 -22.23 -9.01
N PRO A 223 7.86 -23.19 -8.20
CA PRO A 223 7.11 -24.36 -7.79
C PRO A 223 5.78 -24.02 -7.11
N ALA A 224 4.91 -25.03 -7.02
CA ALA A 224 3.65 -24.91 -6.29
C ALA A 224 3.90 -24.49 -4.85
N ARG A 225 3.09 -23.56 -4.33
CA ARG A 225 3.12 -23.13 -2.92
C ARG A 225 4.53 -22.75 -2.45
N SER A 226 5.22 -21.93 -3.24
CA SER A 226 6.61 -21.57 -2.97
C SER A 226 6.90 -20.11 -3.32
N LEU A 227 8.02 -19.62 -2.79
CA LEU A 227 8.59 -18.32 -3.10
C LEU A 227 9.89 -18.53 -3.90
N GLN A 228 10.10 -17.71 -4.93
CA GLN A 228 11.40 -17.52 -5.57
C GLN A 228 11.79 -16.05 -5.49
N VAL A 229 13.04 -15.75 -5.18
CA VAL A 229 13.54 -14.38 -5.08
C VAL A 229 14.60 -14.17 -6.15
N VAL A 230 14.41 -13.13 -6.96
CA VAL A 230 15.38 -12.69 -7.97
C VAL A 230 16.05 -11.44 -7.46
N THR A 231 17.33 -11.54 -7.12
CA THR A 231 18.16 -10.40 -6.73
C THR A 231 18.81 -9.79 -7.96
N LEU A 232 18.56 -8.51 -8.20
CA LEU A 232 19.15 -7.76 -9.31
C LEU A 232 20.43 -7.07 -8.86
N GLU A 233 21.54 -7.80 -8.96
CA GLU A 233 22.89 -7.25 -8.83
C GLU A 233 23.48 -7.11 -10.24
N ASN A 234 23.00 -6.15 -11.03
CA ASN A 234 23.39 -6.04 -12.44
C ASN A 234 24.78 -5.38 -12.60
N PRO A 235 25.74 -5.96 -13.37
CA PRO A 235 26.98 -5.27 -13.74
C PRO A 235 26.79 -4.00 -14.58
N ALA A 236 25.59 -3.77 -15.14
CA ALA A 236 25.29 -2.60 -15.97
C ALA A 236 25.00 -1.30 -15.20
N ARG A 237 24.88 -1.34 -13.86
CA ARG A 237 24.67 -0.18 -12.96
C ARG A 237 23.72 0.87 -13.53
N ARG A 238 22.42 0.61 -13.42
CA ARG A 238 21.40 1.53 -13.95
C ARG A 238 20.77 2.33 -12.82
N LYS A 239 20.69 3.65 -13.00
CA LYS A 239 19.94 4.55 -12.12
C LYS A 239 18.45 4.25 -12.12
N GLU A 240 17.92 3.88 -13.28
CA GLU A 240 16.51 3.56 -13.49
C GLU A 240 16.38 2.24 -14.24
N VAL A 241 15.60 1.31 -13.72
CA VAL A 241 15.27 0.06 -14.38
C VAL A 241 13.82 -0.34 -14.07
N SER A 242 12.98 -0.39 -15.10
CA SER A 242 11.64 -0.96 -15.01
C SER A 242 11.69 -2.46 -15.26
N ALA A 243 10.89 -3.24 -14.54
CA ALA A 243 10.72 -4.67 -14.79
C ALA A 243 9.29 -5.02 -15.20
N ILE A 244 9.18 -5.95 -16.14
CA ILE A 244 7.93 -6.57 -16.59
C ILE A 244 8.06 -8.07 -16.35
N VAL A 245 7.21 -8.57 -15.47
CA VAL A 245 7.15 -9.98 -15.08
C VAL A 245 5.95 -10.61 -15.75
N THR A 246 6.17 -11.64 -16.56
CA THR A 246 5.09 -12.36 -17.25
C THR A 246 5.19 -13.86 -16.97
N THR A 247 4.05 -14.53 -16.84
CA THR A 247 4.00 -15.98 -16.71
C THR A 247 3.65 -16.61 -18.05
N ARG A 248 4.40 -17.64 -18.44
CA ARG A 248 4.10 -18.48 -19.62
C ARG A 248 2.95 -19.45 -19.32
N THR A 249 2.85 -19.85 -18.05
CA THR A 249 1.83 -20.74 -17.51
C THR A 249 1.58 -20.40 -16.05
N GLY A 250 0.31 -20.42 -15.64
CA GLY A 250 -0.08 -20.14 -14.26
C GLY A 250 -0.34 -18.66 -14.02
N ARG A 251 -0.26 -18.25 -12.75
CA ARG A 251 -0.35 -16.86 -12.28
C ARG A 251 0.37 -16.79 -10.95
N ILE A 252 0.90 -15.63 -10.59
CA ILE A 252 1.67 -15.42 -9.36
C ILE A 252 1.28 -14.08 -8.71
N ALA A 253 1.70 -13.86 -7.48
CA ALA A 253 1.80 -12.53 -6.90
C ALA A 253 3.26 -12.06 -7.00
N VAL A 254 3.47 -10.77 -7.21
CA VAL A 254 4.80 -10.17 -7.29
C VAL A 254 4.89 -8.98 -6.35
N ASP A 255 5.93 -8.98 -5.53
CA ASP A 255 6.33 -7.87 -4.68
C ASP A 255 7.79 -7.52 -4.94
N ARG A 256 8.18 -6.30 -4.58
CA ARG A 256 9.56 -5.84 -4.62
C ARG A 256 10.02 -5.38 -3.24
N LEU A 257 11.31 -5.52 -3.00
CA LEU A 257 12.07 -4.77 -2.00
C LEU A 257 13.25 -4.07 -2.69
N GLN A 258 13.29 -2.75 -2.61
CA GLN A 258 14.42 -1.93 -3.03
C GLN A 258 15.10 -1.39 -1.78
N THR A 259 16.40 -1.62 -1.62
CA THR A 259 17.20 -1.06 -0.53
C THR A 259 18.30 -0.17 -1.09
N HIS A 260 18.63 0.88 -0.33
CA HIS A 260 19.73 1.79 -0.58
C HIS A 260 20.52 2.01 0.71
N ASP A 261 21.80 1.69 0.70
CA ASP A 261 22.67 1.73 1.90
C ASP A 261 23.41 3.07 2.10
N GLY A 262 23.23 4.03 1.19
CA GLY A 262 23.91 5.32 1.20
C GLY A 262 25.41 5.29 0.86
N SER A 263 26.00 4.12 0.60
CA SER A 263 27.41 3.95 0.20
C SER A 263 27.63 4.01 -1.32
N GLY A 264 26.56 4.34 -2.04
CA GLY A 264 26.44 4.29 -3.48
C GLY A 264 27.05 5.45 -4.26
N ASP A 265 26.73 5.47 -5.55
CA ASP A 265 27.06 6.59 -6.43
C ASP A 265 25.99 7.71 -6.24
N PRO A 266 26.37 9.01 -6.28
CA PRO A 266 25.39 10.11 -6.32
C PRO A 266 24.39 9.96 -7.46
N VAL A 267 23.15 10.38 -7.26
CA VAL A 267 22.15 10.38 -8.33
C VAL A 267 22.27 11.69 -9.10
N ALA A 268 22.70 11.60 -10.36
CA ALA A 268 22.88 12.76 -11.21
C ALA A 268 21.55 13.28 -11.79
N GLY A 269 21.42 14.60 -11.82
CA GLY A 269 20.21 15.26 -12.33
C GLY A 269 20.06 15.08 -13.84
N SER A 270 18.83 15.18 -14.32
CA SER A 270 18.49 15.13 -15.74
C SER A 270 17.70 16.38 -16.10
N GLY A 271 18.23 17.23 -16.98
CA GLY A 271 17.51 18.43 -17.38
C GLY A 271 18.41 19.60 -17.79
N PRO A 272 17.82 20.79 -18.03
CA PRO A 272 18.57 22.00 -18.34
C PRO A 272 19.35 22.56 -17.14
N THR A 273 18.89 22.26 -15.93
CA THR A 273 19.51 22.66 -14.65
C THR A 273 19.59 21.46 -13.70
N PRO A 274 20.43 20.45 -13.99
CA PRO A 274 20.55 19.25 -13.17
C PRO A 274 20.96 19.58 -11.74
N ILE A 275 20.25 19.04 -10.74
CA ILE A 275 20.64 19.07 -9.34
C ILE A 275 21.16 17.69 -8.97
N ASP A 276 22.44 17.51 -8.68
CA ASP A 276 22.95 16.22 -8.20
C ASP A 276 22.60 16.02 -6.72
N THR A 277 22.31 14.77 -6.33
CA THR A 277 22.03 14.41 -4.93
C THR A 277 22.99 13.33 -4.47
N ASP A 278 23.24 13.26 -3.17
CA ASP A 278 23.98 12.14 -2.58
C ASP A 278 23.28 10.80 -2.86
N ALA A 279 24.02 9.71 -2.64
CA ALA A 279 23.47 8.37 -2.78
C ALA A 279 22.23 8.21 -1.91
N PRO A 280 21.12 7.65 -2.41
CA PRO A 280 19.93 7.48 -1.61
C PRO A 280 20.22 6.57 -0.42
N ARG A 281 19.46 6.74 0.66
CA ARG A 281 19.47 5.82 1.79
C ARG A 281 18.04 5.51 2.23
N GLY A 282 17.74 4.24 2.46
CA GLY A 282 16.41 3.80 2.87
C GLY A 282 15.96 2.55 2.14
N MET A 283 14.67 2.25 2.26
CA MET A 283 14.06 1.08 1.63
C MET A 283 12.65 1.39 1.16
N ALA A 284 12.21 0.78 0.06
CA ALA A 284 10.81 0.70 -0.31
C ALA A 284 10.44 -0.74 -0.60
N SER A 285 9.26 -1.11 -0.12
CA SER A 285 8.66 -2.42 -0.28
C SER A 285 7.27 -2.27 -0.89
N THR A 286 7.21 -2.25 -2.22
CA THR A 286 5.95 -2.12 -2.96
C THR A 286 5.47 -3.42 -3.64
N PRO A 287 4.16 -3.71 -3.62
CA PRO A 287 3.61 -4.72 -4.51
C PRO A 287 3.80 -4.27 -5.95
N ALA A 288 3.99 -5.22 -6.87
CA ALA A 288 3.96 -4.89 -8.28
C ALA A 288 2.55 -4.52 -8.73
N ILE A 289 2.45 -3.81 -9.84
CA ILE A 289 1.17 -3.36 -10.40
C ILE A 289 0.71 -4.39 -11.44
N ALA A 290 -0.53 -4.85 -11.37
CA ALA A 290 -1.06 -5.87 -12.30
C ALA A 290 -1.81 -5.29 -13.50
N THR A 291 -2.09 -3.98 -13.55
CA THR A 291 -2.94 -3.40 -14.60
C THR A 291 -2.45 -2.02 -15.04
N PRO A 292 -2.15 -1.82 -16.34
CA PRO A 292 -1.87 -0.50 -16.88
C PRO A 292 -3.15 0.32 -17.08
N SER A 293 -3.02 1.63 -16.99
CA SER A 293 -4.12 2.60 -17.09
C SER A 293 -3.75 3.77 -18.00
N ALA A 294 -4.74 4.34 -18.66
CA ALA A 294 -4.59 5.58 -19.43
C ALA A 294 -4.58 6.83 -18.53
N ARG A 295 -4.78 6.67 -17.21
CA ARG A 295 -4.76 7.77 -16.25
C ARG A 295 -4.34 7.32 -14.85
N TRP A 296 -3.52 8.14 -14.19
CA TRP A 296 -2.96 7.90 -12.87
C TRP A 296 -3.06 9.19 -12.05
N PHE A 297 -3.46 9.08 -10.78
CA PHE A 297 -3.63 10.23 -9.89
C PHE A 297 -2.92 10.01 -8.56
N TRP A 298 -2.16 11.02 -8.11
CA TRP A 298 -1.57 11.09 -6.77
C TRP A 298 -2.18 12.27 -6.03
N PRO A 299 -2.94 12.01 -4.95
CA PRO A 299 -3.54 13.07 -4.15
C PRO A 299 -2.53 13.85 -3.29
N ASP A 300 -1.36 13.27 -3.05
CA ASP A 300 -0.27 13.88 -2.30
C ASP A 300 1.05 13.52 -3.01
N ALA A 301 1.79 14.55 -3.38
CA ALA A 301 3.15 14.48 -3.85
C ALA A 301 3.87 15.72 -3.34
N ARG A 302 5.17 15.60 -3.04
CA ARG A 302 5.93 16.72 -2.50
C ARG A 302 7.28 16.82 -3.16
N ILE A 303 7.75 18.03 -3.38
CA ILE A 303 9.11 18.27 -3.87
C ILE A 303 10.06 18.24 -2.67
N VAL A 304 10.79 17.13 -2.52
CA VAL A 304 11.65 16.94 -1.34
C VAL A 304 12.86 17.87 -1.38
N GLN A 305 13.33 18.28 -0.20
CA GLN A 305 14.56 19.06 -0.04
C GLN A 305 15.77 18.13 0.04
N GLY A 306 16.87 18.47 -0.63
CA GLY A 306 18.12 17.68 -0.58
C GLY A 306 17.96 16.26 -1.16
N GLY A 307 17.00 16.10 -2.08
CA GLY A 307 16.59 14.81 -2.63
C GLY A 307 15.96 14.98 -4.00
N ARG A 308 15.27 13.92 -4.45
CA ARG A 308 14.54 13.91 -5.72
C ARG A 308 13.10 13.51 -5.53
N THR A 309 12.23 14.07 -6.36
CA THR A 309 10.84 13.65 -6.56
C THR A 309 10.65 13.34 -8.03
N GLN A 310 10.38 12.09 -8.35
CA GLN A 310 10.40 11.54 -9.70
C GLN A 310 9.12 10.77 -10.00
N LEU A 311 8.63 10.88 -11.23
CA LEU A 311 7.59 10.01 -11.78
C LEU A 311 8.24 9.02 -12.74
N ALA A 312 8.27 7.75 -12.33
CA ALA A 312 8.74 6.66 -13.17
C ALA A 312 7.56 6.09 -13.96
N ILE A 313 7.64 6.15 -15.28
CA ILE A 313 6.54 5.81 -16.19
C ILE A 313 7.01 4.74 -17.17
N LEU A 314 6.32 3.61 -17.17
CA LEU A 314 6.56 2.48 -18.05
C LEU A 314 5.45 2.38 -19.09
N ASN A 315 5.81 2.35 -20.37
CA ASN A 315 4.90 2.00 -21.46
C ASN A 315 5.03 0.49 -21.76
N PRO A 316 4.07 -0.34 -21.32
CA PRO A 316 4.10 -1.77 -21.59
C PRO A 316 3.63 -2.13 -23.00
N ASP A 317 3.02 -1.19 -23.73
CA ASP A 317 2.61 -1.39 -25.12
C ASP A 317 3.85 -1.44 -26.01
N GLU A 318 3.96 -2.43 -26.89
CA GLU A 318 5.14 -2.66 -27.74
C GLU A 318 4.97 -2.10 -29.16
N ASP A 319 3.78 -1.60 -29.49
CA ASP A 319 3.42 -1.14 -30.83
C ASP A 319 3.24 0.38 -30.89
N ASP A 320 2.64 0.99 -29.85
CA ASP A 320 2.27 2.40 -29.83
C ASP A 320 3.01 3.20 -28.74
N ASP A 321 3.57 4.36 -29.14
CA ASP A 321 4.15 5.33 -28.20
C ASP A 321 3.05 5.94 -27.33
N ALA A 322 3.35 6.22 -26.06
CA ALA A 322 2.41 6.86 -25.14
C ALA A 322 2.68 8.35 -25.02
N GLU A 323 1.77 9.16 -25.56
CA GLU A 323 1.77 10.62 -25.39
C GLU A 323 0.92 11.02 -24.18
N LEU A 324 1.56 11.55 -23.14
CA LEU A 324 0.98 11.85 -21.84
C LEU A 324 1.04 13.35 -21.53
N GLU A 325 0.06 13.81 -20.75
CA GLU A 325 0.09 15.12 -20.10
C GLU A 325 0.01 14.93 -18.58
N LEU A 326 0.90 15.59 -17.85
CA LEU A 326 0.85 15.72 -16.40
C LEU A 326 0.25 17.07 -16.04
N LEU A 327 -0.89 17.03 -15.35
CA LEU A 327 -1.52 18.18 -14.72
C LEU A 327 -1.06 18.24 -13.26
N VAL A 328 -0.70 19.44 -12.81
CA VAL A 328 -0.24 19.70 -11.45
C VAL A 328 -1.21 20.65 -10.78
N GLY A 329 -1.76 20.23 -9.64
CA GLY A 329 -2.48 21.11 -8.72
C GLY A 329 -1.67 21.35 -7.45
N PHE A 330 -2.04 22.39 -6.71
CA PHE A 330 -1.43 22.78 -5.43
C PHE A 330 -2.44 22.66 -4.32
N ASP A 331 -1.95 22.45 -3.10
CA ASP A 331 -2.75 22.53 -1.86
C ASP A 331 -3.35 23.93 -1.66
N ASP A 332 -2.56 24.98 -1.92
CA ASP A 332 -2.98 26.38 -1.98
C ASP A 332 -2.63 27.00 -3.35
N PRO A 333 -3.58 26.96 -4.31
CA PRO A 333 -3.38 27.52 -5.64
C PRO A 333 -3.14 29.03 -5.67
N GLU A 334 -3.43 29.78 -4.60
CA GLU A 334 -3.21 31.23 -4.56
C GLU A 334 -1.73 31.60 -4.32
N LEU A 335 -0.96 30.68 -3.70
CA LEU A 335 0.46 30.87 -3.40
C LEU A 335 1.38 30.60 -4.59
N TYR A 336 0.88 29.85 -5.60
CA TYR A 336 1.71 29.36 -6.69
C TYR A 336 1.20 29.80 -8.07
N THR A 337 2.14 30.03 -8.98
CA THR A 337 1.78 30.26 -10.39
C THR A 337 1.31 28.94 -10.99
N PRO A 338 0.16 28.90 -11.70
CA PRO A 338 -0.28 27.69 -12.37
C PRO A 338 0.78 27.15 -13.33
N ILE A 339 1.15 25.88 -13.17
CA ILE A 339 2.07 25.18 -14.06
C ILE A 339 1.29 24.70 -15.29
N ALA A 340 1.81 24.98 -16.48
CA ALA A 340 1.21 24.47 -17.71
C ALA A 340 1.35 22.94 -17.78
N PRO A 341 0.40 22.23 -18.43
CA PRO A 341 0.49 20.78 -18.54
C PRO A 341 1.85 20.33 -19.10
N ILE A 342 2.53 19.45 -18.36
CA ILE A 342 3.85 18.94 -18.74
C ILE A 342 3.65 17.76 -19.68
N LYS A 343 4.23 17.84 -20.87
CA LYS A 343 4.11 16.79 -21.88
C LYS A 343 5.21 15.76 -21.71
N VAL A 344 4.83 14.49 -21.71
CA VAL A 344 5.75 13.36 -21.57
C VAL A 344 5.44 12.37 -22.70
N SER A 345 6.46 11.99 -23.47
CA SER A 345 6.35 10.93 -24.47
C SER A 345 7.13 9.73 -23.97
N VAL A 346 6.49 8.55 -23.97
CA VAL A 346 7.12 7.28 -23.55
C VAL A 346 7.07 6.30 -24.72
N PRO A 347 8.20 6.01 -25.38
CA PRO A 347 8.21 5.12 -26.53
C PRO A 347 7.66 3.73 -26.22
N ALA A 348 7.18 3.06 -27.26
CA ALA A 348 6.66 1.69 -27.15
C ALA A 348 7.71 0.74 -26.51
N GLY A 349 7.31 0.04 -25.45
CA GLY A 349 8.11 -0.94 -24.73
C GLY A 349 9.22 -0.36 -23.85
N GLU A 350 9.27 0.97 -23.70
CA GLU A 350 10.31 1.68 -22.95
C GLU A 350 9.78 2.33 -21.67
N GLN A 351 10.70 2.95 -20.91
CA GLN A 351 10.39 3.72 -19.72
C GLN A 351 10.86 5.16 -19.89
N THR A 352 10.26 6.07 -19.13
CA THR A 352 10.73 7.45 -18.97
C THR A 352 10.58 7.85 -17.52
N VAL A 353 11.56 8.58 -17.00
CA VAL A 353 11.51 9.18 -15.66
C VAL A 353 11.41 10.69 -15.83
N LEU A 354 10.31 11.25 -15.33
CA LEU A 354 10.15 12.70 -15.22
C LEU A 354 10.64 13.12 -13.83
N ASP A 355 11.76 13.81 -13.77
CA ASP A 355 12.31 14.35 -12.52
C ASP A 355 11.74 15.74 -12.26
N LEU A 356 10.83 15.84 -11.29
CA LEU A 356 10.19 17.12 -10.94
C LEU A 356 11.16 18.04 -10.19
N SER A 357 12.21 17.50 -9.56
CA SER A 357 13.21 18.29 -8.83
C SER A 357 14.20 19.01 -9.74
N ASP A 358 14.33 18.57 -11.00
CA ASP A 358 15.22 19.21 -11.99
C ASP A 358 14.53 20.36 -12.76
N ASP A 359 13.23 20.59 -12.54
CA ASP A 359 12.45 21.65 -13.16
C ASP A 359 12.29 22.86 -12.21
N VAL A 360 12.66 24.03 -12.71
CA VAL A 360 12.71 25.30 -11.96
C VAL A 360 11.34 25.82 -11.53
N ASP A 361 10.27 25.33 -12.15
CA ASP A 361 8.89 25.67 -11.76
C ASP A 361 8.49 24.96 -10.45
N PHE A 362 9.25 23.95 -10.02
CA PHE A 362 9.05 23.21 -8.79
C PHE A 362 10.07 23.61 -7.73
N GLN A 363 9.59 24.05 -6.58
CA GLN A 363 10.37 24.48 -5.43
C GLN A 363 10.27 23.47 -4.30
N HIS A 364 11.35 23.31 -3.53
CA HIS A 364 11.34 22.44 -2.36
C HIS A 364 10.23 22.80 -1.38
N GLY A 365 9.56 21.78 -0.83
CA GLY A 365 8.45 21.92 0.10
C GLY A 365 7.09 22.11 -0.55
N MET A 366 6.99 22.27 -1.88
CA MET A 366 5.71 22.34 -2.56
C MET A 366 4.91 21.04 -2.39
N GLU A 367 3.66 21.17 -1.98
CA GLU A 367 2.69 20.07 -1.90
C GLU A 367 1.78 20.09 -3.14
N LEU A 368 1.68 18.93 -3.80
CA LEU A 368 1.16 18.80 -5.14
C LEU A 368 0.09 17.71 -5.20
N THR A 369 -0.89 17.93 -6.07
CA THR A 369 -1.70 16.86 -6.66
C THR A 369 -1.21 16.60 -8.08
N LEU A 370 -0.99 15.34 -8.42
CA LEU A 370 -0.48 14.96 -9.75
C LEU A 370 -1.53 14.13 -10.49
N ASP A 371 -1.82 14.52 -11.72
CA ASP A 371 -2.80 13.83 -12.57
C ASP A 371 -2.19 13.60 -13.96
N LEU A 372 -1.75 12.37 -14.18
CA LEU A 372 -1.10 11.92 -15.40
C LEU A 372 -2.14 11.25 -16.30
N LEU A 373 -2.36 11.78 -17.50
CA LEU A 373 -3.32 11.25 -18.46
C LEU A 373 -2.68 10.98 -19.82
N SER A 374 -3.07 9.88 -20.45
CA SER A 374 -2.75 9.61 -21.85
C SER A 374 -3.70 10.40 -22.75
N THR A 375 -3.12 11.12 -23.70
CA THR A 375 -3.85 11.92 -24.69
C THR A 375 -4.40 11.07 -25.84
N GLU A 376 -3.79 9.90 -26.08
CA GLU A 376 -4.13 8.98 -27.17
C GLU A 376 -4.78 7.68 -26.68
N GLY A 377 -4.87 7.49 -25.35
CA GLY A 377 -5.50 6.33 -24.71
C GLY A 377 -4.59 5.12 -24.52
N VAL A 378 -3.31 5.23 -24.86
CA VAL A 378 -2.28 4.22 -24.56
C VAL A 378 -2.14 4.08 -23.05
N ARG A 379 -2.15 2.84 -22.56
CA ARG A 379 -2.17 2.56 -21.13
C ARG A 379 -0.74 2.35 -20.63
N VAL A 380 -0.34 3.15 -19.65
CA VAL A 380 0.97 3.09 -19.00
C VAL A 380 0.85 2.59 -17.56
N VAL A 381 1.98 2.33 -16.93
CA VAL A 381 2.08 2.08 -15.49
C VAL A 381 3.01 3.13 -14.89
N ALA A 382 2.65 3.71 -13.74
CA ALA A 382 3.44 4.78 -13.16
C ALA A 382 3.52 4.71 -11.63
N GLU A 383 4.70 5.06 -11.12
CA GLU A 383 5.00 5.20 -9.70
C GLU A 383 5.61 6.59 -9.43
N LEU A 384 5.22 7.20 -8.31
CA LEU A 384 5.92 8.34 -7.72
C LEU A 384 7.03 7.79 -6.82
N VAL A 385 8.26 8.20 -7.09
CA VAL A 385 9.46 7.84 -6.34
C VAL A 385 10.01 9.11 -5.72
N TRP A 386 10.33 9.08 -4.44
CA TRP A 386 11.11 10.15 -3.85
C TRP A 386 12.16 9.62 -2.90
N HIS A 387 13.28 10.32 -2.80
CA HIS A 387 14.35 9.94 -1.91
C HIS A 387 15.17 11.15 -1.45
N THR A 388 15.75 11.07 -0.26
CA THR A 388 16.74 12.03 0.25
C THR A 388 18.09 11.36 0.49
N GLY A 389 19.18 12.08 0.28
CA GLY A 389 20.54 11.56 0.50
C GLY A 389 20.98 11.58 1.96
N GLU A 390 20.44 12.53 2.74
CA GLU A 390 20.77 12.69 4.17
C GLU A 390 19.54 12.52 5.06
N ARG A 391 19.76 11.87 6.21
CA ARG A 391 18.73 11.63 7.23
C ARG A 391 18.48 12.87 8.10
N GLU A 392 19.45 13.77 8.21
CA GLU A 392 19.53 14.78 9.26
C GLU A 392 19.17 16.21 8.80
N THR A 393 18.91 16.44 7.51
CA THR A 393 18.69 17.80 6.95
C THR A 393 17.23 18.23 6.84
N GLN A 394 16.27 17.42 7.28
CA GLN A 394 14.92 17.95 7.54
C GLN A 394 14.91 18.52 8.95
N ALA A 395 14.76 19.85 9.05
CA ALA A 395 14.44 20.48 10.32
C ALA A 395 13.21 19.75 10.88
N LEU A 396 13.34 19.13 12.06
CA LEU A 396 12.16 18.78 12.85
C LEU A 396 11.45 20.10 13.18
N PRO A 397 10.12 20.14 13.32
CA PRO A 397 9.46 21.29 13.91
C PRO A 397 10.14 21.47 15.25
N THR A 398 10.76 22.63 15.41
CA THR A 398 10.88 23.20 16.72
C THR A 398 9.45 23.23 17.22
N GLU A 399 9.09 22.28 18.08
CA GLU A 399 8.08 22.58 19.09
C GLU A 399 8.64 23.86 19.74
N GLU A 400 8.07 25.01 19.40
CA GLU A 400 8.32 26.21 20.19
C GLU A 400 7.90 25.81 21.59
N ASP A 401 8.89 25.60 22.44
CA ASP A 401 8.67 25.35 23.85
C ASP A 401 7.92 26.58 24.37
N PRO A 402 6.62 26.48 24.70
CA PRO A 402 5.86 27.64 25.13
C PRO A 402 6.41 28.24 26.43
N ASP A 403 7.33 27.52 27.10
CA ASP A 403 8.03 27.97 28.30
C ASP A 403 9.37 28.68 28.01
N SER A 404 9.85 28.76 26.75
CA SER A 404 11.15 29.42 26.45
C SER A 404 11.07 30.95 26.32
N MET A 405 9.89 31.54 26.52
CA MET A 405 9.71 32.99 26.63
C MET A 405 9.78 33.43 28.09
N GLY A 406 10.96 33.30 28.70
CA GLY A 406 11.14 33.82 30.05
C GLY A 406 12.39 33.31 30.74
N GLU A 407 13.56 33.81 30.32
CA GLU A 407 14.72 34.02 31.21
C GLU A 407 15.77 34.82 30.40
N GLU A 408 15.52 36.12 30.25
CA GLU A 408 16.61 37.08 30.06
C GLU A 408 17.41 37.15 31.36
N ASP A 409 18.29 36.19 31.59
CA ASP A 409 19.36 36.34 32.56
C ASP A 409 20.59 36.92 31.84
N ALA A 410 20.65 38.25 31.94
CA ALA A 410 21.90 38.93 32.14
C ALA A 410 22.72 38.19 33.21
N GLU A 411 23.96 37.81 32.91
CA GLU A 411 25.07 37.90 33.87
C GLU A 411 26.36 37.65 33.09
N ALA A 412 27.13 38.73 32.94
CA ALA A 412 28.52 38.66 32.61
C ALA A 412 29.27 37.94 33.73
N SER A 413 30.17 37.02 33.35
CA SER A 413 31.47 36.74 33.98
C SER A 413 31.64 37.03 35.49
N PHE A 414 32.03 36.02 36.29
CA PHE A 414 33.43 35.84 36.73
C PHE A 414 33.57 34.74 37.80
N GLU A 415 34.78 34.20 37.82
CA GLU A 415 35.34 33.11 38.61
C GLU A 415 35.30 33.35 40.14
N ASP A 416 35.13 32.27 40.90
CA ASP A 416 35.37 32.23 42.35
C ASP A 416 36.69 31.50 42.65
N GLY A 417 37.52 32.08 43.54
CA GLY A 417 38.48 31.30 44.33
C GLY A 417 39.79 31.97 44.78
N GLU A 418 39.72 32.74 45.88
CA GLU A 418 40.72 32.90 46.95
C GLU A 418 41.98 33.80 46.75
N GLU A 419 41.99 34.96 47.43
CA GLU A 419 42.82 35.20 48.63
C GLU A 419 42.52 36.57 49.28
N GLY A 420 42.29 36.58 50.60
CA GLY A 420 42.97 37.52 51.51
C GLY A 420 42.48 38.96 51.69
N ALA A 421 41.71 39.14 52.78
CA ALA A 421 41.92 40.15 53.84
C ALA A 421 41.37 41.60 53.73
N ALA A 422 40.47 41.86 54.69
CA ALA A 422 40.47 42.95 55.69
C ALA A 422 39.72 44.27 55.42
N ALA A 423 38.70 44.48 56.29
CA ALA A 423 38.17 45.74 56.87
C ALA A 423 37.52 46.74 55.89
N ASP A 424 36.40 47.40 56.20
CA ASP A 424 36.12 48.16 57.42
C ASP A 424 34.61 48.49 57.54
N ASP A 425 34.26 48.95 58.73
CA ASP A 425 33.00 49.17 59.45
C ASP A 425 31.81 49.94 58.83
N GLY A 426 30.64 49.66 59.45
CA GLY A 426 29.64 50.67 59.87
C GLY A 426 28.37 50.74 59.01
N ALA A 427 27.22 50.19 59.43
CA ALA A 427 26.25 50.74 60.42
C ALA A 427 25.76 52.14 60.00
N GLU A 428 24.47 52.50 59.92
CA GLU A 428 23.25 52.22 60.70
C GLU A 428 22.04 52.45 59.73
N GLY A 429 20.88 51.78 59.85
CA GLY A 429 19.73 52.18 60.69
C GLY A 429 19.02 53.47 60.22
N ALA A 430 17.70 53.65 60.20
CA ALA A 430 16.50 52.83 60.22
C ALA A 430 15.29 53.78 59.97
N GLU A 431 14.12 53.20 59.65
CA GLU A 431 12.74 53.66 59.93
C GLU A 431 11.99 54.66 59.01
N GLY A 432 10.68 54.40 58.89
CA GLY A 432 9.58 55.24 58.37
C GLY A 432 8.66 54.46 57.41
N GLU A 433 7.57 53.81 57.84
CA GLU A 433 6.17 54.36 57.94
C GLU A 433 5.67 54.91 56.58
N VAL A 434 4.48 54.67 56.04
CA VAL A 434 3.14 54.32 56.57
C VAL A 434 2.19 54.08 55.36
N ASP A 435 1.20 53.22 55.57
CA ASP A 435 -0.20 53.12 55.06
C ASP A 435 -0.66 53.42 53.61
N ASP A 436 -1.71 52.65 53.26
CA ASP A 436 -2.98 53.03 52.59
C ASP A 436 -3.38 52.31 51.27
N GLU A 437 -4.48 51.55 51.43
CA GLU A 437 -5.73 51.54 50.64
C GLU A 437 -5.78 51.01 49.20
N ASP A 438 -6.40 49.82 49.08
CA ASP A 438 -7.67 49.49 48.41
C ASP A 438 -7.99 49.93 46.96
N GLU A 439 -8.43 48.89 46.22
CA GLU A 439 -9.44 48.81 45.14
C GLU A 439 -9.25 49.61 43.84
N ALA A 440 -9.22 48.89 42.71
CA ALA A 440 -10.31 48.90 41.72
C ALA A 440 -10.01 47.98 40.52
N ASP A 441 -11.10 47.40 40.01
CA ASP A 441 -11.26 46.70 38.73
C ASP A 441 -10.70 47.48 37.53
N ASP A 442 -10.33 46.80 36.44
CA ASP A 442 -10.74 47.19 35.08
C ASP A 442 -10.37 46.13 34.02
N GLU A 443 -11.44 45.66 33.38
CA GLU A 443 -11.72 45.40 31.95
C GLU A 443 -10.65 44.86 30.98
N GLU A 444 -11.12 43.86 30.22
CA GLU A 444 -10.52 43.18 29.08
C GLU A 444 -10.19 44.13 27.91
N GLU A 445 -8.95 44.05 27.38
CA GLU A 445 -8.67 44.34 25.97
C GLU A 445 -8.19 43.05 25.29
N HIS A 446 -8.93 42.66 24.25
CA HIS A 446 -8.59 41.61 23.30
C HIS A 446 -7.45 42.08 22.40
N ASP A 447 -6.30 41.39 22.42
CA ASP A 447 -5.36 41.40 21.31
C ASP A 447 -5.39 40.03 20.61
N HIS A 448 -5.78 40.08 19.33
CA HIS A 448 -5.63 39.01 18.36
C HIS A 448 -4.20 39.05 17.82
N ASP A 449 -3.39 38.06 18.17
CA ASP A 449 -2.20 37.71 17.39
C ASP A 449 -2.36 36.26 16.92
N GLU A 450 -3.00 36.10 15.77
CA GLU A 450 -3.09 34.85 15.03
C GLU A 450 -1.90 34.83 14.04
N VAL A 451 -0.76 34.32 14.50
CA VAL A 451 0.38 33.99 13.64
C VAL A 451 0.21 32.56 13.17
N GLU A 452 -0.47 32.36 12.04
CA GLU A 452 -0.42 31.10 11.29
C GLU A 452 0.88 31.05 10.48
N GLY A 453 1.90 30.39 11.02
CA GLY A 453 3.02 29.88 10.21
C GLY A 453 2.62 28.57 9.51
N PRO A 454 3.22 28.22 8.35
CA PRO A 454 2.91 26.96 7.68
C PRO A 454 3.35 25.80 8.58
N GLY A 455 2.38 25.05 9.11
CA GLY A 455 2.61 23.82 9.84
C GLY A 455 3.22 22.79 8.91
N PHE A 456 4.54 22.65 8.92
CA PHE A 456 5.19 21.61 8.13
C PHE A 456 5.07 20.27 8.86
N THR A 457 4.42 19.31 8.21
CA THR A 457 4.42 17.92 8.66
C THR A 457 5.72 17.27 8.19
N VAL A 458 6.53 16.76 9.12
CA VAL A 458 7.78 16.03 8.84
C VAL A 458 7.47 14.67 8.26
N TYR A 459 8.03 14.37 7.09
CA TYR A 459 8.18 12.99 6.66
C TYR A 459 9.51 12.45 7.13
N ALA A 460 9.53 11.20 7.56
CA ALA A 460 10.79 10.56 7.92
C ALA A 460 11.73 10.59 6.69
N PRO A 461 13.01 10.96 6.87
CA PRO A 461 14.02 10.80 5.83
C PRO A 461 14.00 9.36 5.28
N GLY A 462 14.17 9.21 3.97
CA GLY A 462 14.14 7.88 3.38
C GLY A 462 13.95 7.85 1.87
N PHE A 463 13.63 6.66 1.42
CA PHE A 463 13.30 6.30 0.05
C PHE A 463 11.88 5.77 0.06
N ALA A 464 11.00 6.29 -0.79
CA ALA A 464 9.62 5.84 -0.86
C ALA A 464 9.15 5.76 -2.31
N VAL A 465 8.21 4.83 -2.53
CA VAL A 465 7.61 4.58 -3.83
C VAL A 465 6.11 4.40 -3.65
N THR A 466 5.30 5.08 -4.45
CA THR A 466 3.84 5.01 -4.41
C THR A 466 3.26 4.90 -5.80
N ALA A 467 2.53 3.81 -6.07
CA ALA A 467 1.75 3.68 -7.29
C ALA A 467 0.64 4.73 -7.34
N GLY A 468 0.42 5.34 -8.50
CA GLY A 468 -0.73 6.25 -8.68
C GLY A 468 -2.04 5.49 -8.63
N SER A 469 -3.16 6.19 -8.43
CA SER A 469 -4.49 5.60 -8.37
C SER A 469 -5.32 5.85 -9.63
N PRO A 470 -5.57 4.85 -10.49
CA PRO A 470 -6.55 4.94 -11.57
C PRO A 470 -7.98 5.19 -11.07
N VAL A 471 -8.31 4.73 -9.86
CA VAL A 471 -9.63 4.90 -9.24
C VAL A 471 -9.80 6.32 -8.71
N GLY A 472 -8.78 6.87 -8.04
CA GLY A 472 -8.74 8.28 -7.63
C GLY A 472 -9.01 9.21 -8.81
N ALA A 473 -8.37 8.94 -9.96
CA ALA A 473 -8.56 9.70 -11.18
C ALA A 473 -10.01 9.73 -11.71
N ARG A 474 -10.81 8.69 -11.44
CA ARG A 474 -12.23 8.62 -11.84
C ARG A 474 -13.15 9.32 -10.85
N ALA A 475 -12.86 9.25 -9.55
CA ALA A 475 -13.73 9.78 -8.49
C ALA A 475 -13.75 11.31 -8.43
N TRP A 476 -12.62 11.97 -8.74
CA TRP A 476 -12.52 13.43 -8.76
C TRP A 476 -13.42 14.10 -9.81
N PHE A 477 -13.90 13.36 -10.82
CA PHE A 477 -14.81 13.89 -11.85
C PHE A 477 -16.29 13.90 -11.43
N VAL A 478 -16.66 13.26 -10.32
CA VAL A 478 -18.05 13.25 -9.83
C VAL A 478 -18.33 14.46 -8.93
N ALA A 479 -17.31 15.08 -8.33
CA ALA A 479 -17.47 16.26 -7.48
C ALA A 479 -17.47 17.59 -8.25
N GLY A 480 -17.23 17.58 -9.56
CA GLY A 480 -17.06 18.77 -10.42
C GLY A 480 -18.16 19.01 -11.46
N THR A 481 -19.34 18.39 -11.32
CA THR A 481 -20.55 18.69 -12.12
C THR A 481 -21.72 18.96 -11.20
#